data_AF-A0AAJ4P2L8-F1
#
_entry.id   AF-A0AAJ4P2L8-F1
#
_cell.length_a   1.000
_cell.length_b   1.000
_cell.length_c   1.000
_cell.angle_alpha   90.00
_cell.angle_beta   90.00
_cell.angle_gamma   90.00
#
_symmetry.space_group_name_H-M   'P 1'
#
loop_
_entity.id
_entity.type
_entity.pdbx_description
1 polymer ?
#
loop_
_entity_poly.entity_id
_entity_poly.type
_entity_poly.pdbx_seq_one_letter_code
_entity_poly.pdbx_strand_id
1 'polypeptide(L)'
;MKYSFIQQAFTGPVDIVGDIHGEIAALEQLIQVLGYDRNGHHPEQRKLIFVGDLCDRGQDSVAVIKCVKQLVDEGYAQCVMGNHELNLLTDTLREGNGWFFGSPHQDDLKPFDSIQASIKDRQWILDFLNSLPLALESEQLRVVHACWHQGSIDQLRNSGFTSLGEAYADFVQHTALDLQALGINEFIQIEQQRYQHQFKDPAATLPLLQHLAEKELREQMHNPIRVITSGAEKIALEPIYAGGRWRMIDRVPWWDSYTDQIPVITGHYWRNFKSTEEKTGLLKSIDALQWYGQQQNVFCVDYSVGKRYLDRQQGVAFRHRLGALRFPENILSFEDGNQYSVQRF
;
A
#
# COMPACT_ATOMS: atom_id res chain seq x y z
N MET A 1 -22.72 -14.09 -5.79
CA MET A 1 -21.63 -14.08 -6.78
C MET A 1 -20.32 -14.12 -5.99
N LYS A 2 -19.32 -14.88 -6.41
CA LYS A 2 -18.03 -14.96 -5.70
C LYS A 2 -17.26 -13.65 -5.87
N TYR A 3 -16.53 -13.23 -4.84
CA TYR A 3 -15.67 -12.06 -4.91
C TYR A 3 -14.46 -12.31 -5.82
N SER A 4 -14.17 -11.40 -6.76
CA SER A 4 -13.00 -11.51 -7.63
C SER A 4 -11.83 -10.73 -7.03
N PHE A 5 -11.07 -11.39 -6.14
CA PHE A 5 -9.88 -10.82 -5.50
C PHE A 5 -8.78 -10.45 -6.50
N ILE A 6 -8.65 -11.23 -7.57
CA ILE A 6 -7.72 -11.00 -8.66
C ILE A 6 -8.54 -10.81 -9.92
N GLN A 7 -8.25 -9.74 -10.66
CA GLN A 7 -8.98 -9.38 -11.88
C GLN A 7 -8.03 -9.23 -13.06
N GLN A 8 -8.59 -9.32 -14.27
CA GLN A 8 -7.85 -9.13 -15.50
C GLN A 8 -7.40 -7.66 -15.61
N ALA A 9 -6.09 -7.43 -15.75
CA ALA A 9 -5.54 -6.12 -16.07
C ALA A 9 -5.85 -5.73 -17.52
N PHE A 10 -5.94 -4.43 -17.79
CA PHE A 10 -5.91 -3.92 -19.16
C PHE A 10 -4.70 -4.48 -19.94
N THR A 11 -4.93 -4.80 -21.21
CA THR A 11 -3.92 -5.41 -22.11
C THR A 11 -3.27 -4.40 -23.05
N GLY A 12 -3.82 -3.18 -23.14
CA GLY A 12 -3.27 -2.07 -23.93
C GLY A 12 -2.28 -1.22 -23.14
N PRO A 13 -1.74 -0.14 -23.75
CA PRO A 13 -0.87 0.80 -23.06
C PRO A 13 -1.57 1.47 -21.87
N VAL A 14 -0.87 1.53 -20.75
CA VAL A 14 -1.40 2.09 -19.49
C VAL A 14 -0.42 3.08 -18.88
N ASP A 15 -0.95 3.97 -18.03
CA ASP A 15 -0.18 4.80 -17.11
C ASP A 15 -0.54 4.37 -15.67
N ILE A 16 0.45 3.87 -14.94
CA ILE A 16 0.27 3.22 -13.63
C ILE A 16 0.66 4.21 -12.53
N VAL A 17 -0.31 4.71 -11.78
CA VAL A 17 -0.16 5.77 -10.79
C VAL A 17 0.13 5.17 -9.41
N GLY A 18 1.13 5.72 -8.72
CA GLY A 18 1.52 5.35 -7.36
C GLY A 18 0.58 5.80 -6.26
N ASP A 19 0.96 5.53 -5.01
CA ASP A 19 0.25 5.92 -3.80
C ASP A 19 -0.05 7.42 -3.79
N ILE A 20 -1.31 7.79 -3.56
CA ILE A 20 -1.81 9.19 -3.70
C ILE A 20 -1.97 9.86 -2.34
N HIS A 21 -2.43 9.10 -1.34
CA HIS A 21 -2.61 9.58 0.03
C HIS A 21 -3.32 10.94 0.12
N GLY A 22 -4.49 11.09 -0.49
CA GLY A 22 -5.32 12.30 -0.38
C GLY A 22 -4.73 13.57 -1.02
N GLU A 23 -3.66 13.47 -1.81
CA GLU A 23 -3.03 14.61 -2.50
C GLU A 23 -3.74 14.93 -3.83
N ILE A 24 -5.00 15.38 -3.74
CA ILE A 24 -5.86 15.63 -4.92
C ILE A 24 -5.23 16.57 -5.95
N ALA A 25 -4.59 17.66 -5.51
CA ALA A 25 -3.96 18.61 -6.43
C ALA A 25 -2.78 17.98 -7.20
N ALA A 26 -2.07 17.02 -6.59
CA ALA A 26 -0.99 16.29 -7.27
C ALA A 26 -1.56 15.31 -8.29
N LEU A 27 -2.67 14.63 -7.95
CA LEU A 27 -3.36 13.73 -8.87
C LEU A 27 -3.87 14.46 -10.11
N GLU A 28 -4.55 15.59 -9.95
CA GLU A 28 -5.08 16.39 -11.07
C GLU A 28 -3.95 16.88 -11.99
N GLN A 29 -2.84 17.35 -11.41
CA GLN A 29 -1.65 17.77 -12.16
C GLN A 29 -1.01 16.60 -12.92
N LEU A 30 -0.86 15.44 -12.28
CA LEU A 30 -0.28 14.26 -12.92
C LEU A 30 -1.14 13.77 -14.09
N ILE A 31 -2.46 13.68 -13.92
CA ILE A 31 -3.40 13.32 -14.99
C ILE A 31 -3.22 14.26 -16.20
N GLN A 32 -3.10 15.56 -15.96
CA GLN A 32 -2.85 16.54 -17.01
C GLN A 32 -1.48 16.35 -17.68
N VAL A 33 -0.40 16.17 -16.90
CA VAL A 33 0.96 15.93 -17.41
C VAL A 33 1.02 14.69 -18.29
N LEU A 34 0.28 13.65 -17.93
CA LEU A 34 0.20 12.41 -18.70
C LEU A 34 -0.58 12.56 -20.02
N GLY A 35 -1.32 13.66 -20.19
CA GLY A 35 -2.06 13.97 -21.43
C GLY A 35 -3.53 13.56 -21.39
N TYR A 36 -4.09 13.27 -20.22
CA TYR A 36 -5.51 12.97 -20.06
C TYR A 36 -6.33 14.26 -19.90
N ASP A 37 -7.56 14.24 -20.42
CA ASP A 37 -8.54 15.28 -20.10
C ASP A 37 -9.21 15.05 -18.73
N ARG A 38 -10.11 15.96 -18.34
CA ARG A 38 -10.82 15.90 -17.04
C ARG A 38 -11.75 14.69 -16.89
N ASN A 39 -12.10 14.04 -18.00
CA ASN A 39 -12.95 12.86 -18.01
C ASN A 39 -12.12 11.57 -18.14
N GLY A 40 -10.79 11.66 -18.14
CA GLY A 40 -9.91 10.51 -18.26
C GLY A 40 -9.70 10.02 -19.70
N HIS A 41 -10.01 10.81 -20.72
CA HIS A 41 -9.68 10.46 -22.10
C HIS A 41 -8.23 10.81 -22.42
N HIS A 42 -7.51 9.86 -23.02
CA HIS A 42 -6.19 10.08 -23.60
C HIS A 42 -6.25 9.99 -25.13
N PRO A 43 -5.58 10.87 -25.91
CA PRO A 43 -5.61 10.82 -27.37
C PRO A 43 -5.15 9.48 -27.98
N GLU A 44 -4.21 8.82 -27.30
CA GLU A 44 -3.72 7.48 -27.68
C GLU A 44 -4.53 6.32 -27.05
N GLN A 45 -5.72 6.60 -26.50
CA GLN A 45 -6.63 5.61 -25.89
C GLN A 45 -6.00 4.82 -24.70
N ARG A 46 -5.00 5.41 -24.04
CA ARG A 46 -4.38 4.86 -22.83
C ARG A 46 -5.38 4.82 -21.68
N LYS A 47 -5.15 3.91 -20.74
CA LYS A 47 -5.94 3.76 -19.51
C LYS A 47 -5.08 3.94 -18.27
N LEU A 48 -5.70 4.30 -17.15
CA LEU A 48 -5.01 4.47 -15.87
C LEU A 48 -5.10 3.18 -15.06
N ILE A 49 -4.05 2.88 -14.29
CA ILE A 49 -4.11 1.87 -13.22
C ILE A 49 -3.59 2.50 -11.94
N PHE A 50 -4.37 2.46 -10.86
CA PHE A 50 -3.96 2.95 -9.53
C PHE A 50 -3.49 1.78 -8.66
N VAL A 51 -2.33 1.93 -7.99
CA VAL A 51 -1.75 0.87 -7.16
C VAL A 51 -2.30 0.81 -5.72
N GLY A 52 -3.36 1.56 -5.42
CA GLY A 52 -3.95 1.66 -4.07
C GLY A 52 -3.40 2.83 -3.27
N ASP A 53 -3.70 2.84 -1.96
CA ASP A 53 -3.34 3.91 -1.03
C ASP A 53 -3.77 5.30 -1.55
N LEU A 54 -5.05 5.37 -1.87
CA LEU A 54 -5.72 6.57 -2.36
C LEU A 54 -5.86 7.61 -1.24
N CYS A 55 -5.96 7.15 0.00
CA CYS A 55 -6.40 7.94 1.14
C CYS A 55 -5.39 8.03 2.28
N ASP A 56 -5.81 8.74 3.34
CA ASP A 56 -5.05 9.13 4.53
C ASP A 56 -3.94 10.16 4.28
N ARG A 57 -3.56 10.87 5.34
CA ARG A 57 -2.46 11.86 5.43
C ARG A 57 -2.61 13.15 4.62
N GLY A 58 -3.05 13.07 3.37
CA GLY A 58 -3.22 14.24 2.49
C GLY A 58 -4.39 15.12 2.87
N GLN A 59 -4.57 16.20 2.09
CA GLN A 59 -5.58 17.21 2.38
C GLN A 59 -7.00 16.71 2.09
N ASP A 60 -7.21 15.90 1.05
CA ASP A 60 -8.57 15.54 0.61
C ASP A 60 -8.66 14.11 0.07
N SER A 61 -8.72 13.15 0.98
CA SER A 61 -8.99 11.74 0.65
C SER A 61 -10.34 11.54 -0.07
N VAL A 62 -11.36 12.33 0.28
CA VAL A 62 -12.71 12.19 -0.29
C VAL A 62 -12.67 12.54 -1.78
N ALA A 63 -12.03 13.64 -2.15
CA ALA A 63 -11.90 14.05 -3.55
C ALA A 63 -11.08 13.07 -4.38
N VAL A 64 -9.98 12.53 -3.83
CA VAL A 64 -9.19 11.49 -4.53
C VAL A 64 -10.02 10.25 -4.79
N ILE A 65 -10.68 9.69 -3.77
CA ILE A 65 -11.49 8.48 -3.93
C ILE A 65 -12.64 8.73 -4.90
N LYS A 66 -13.27 9.92 -4.86
CA LYS A 66 -14.33 10.29 -5.80
C LYS A 66 -13.84 10.35 -7.25
N CYS A 67 -12.68 10.96 -7.49
CA CYS A 67 -12.06 11.04 -8.82
C CYS A 67 -11.73 9.65 -9.36
N VAL A 68 -11.03 8.81 -8.57
CA VAL A 68 -10.67 7.45 -8.97
C VAL A 68 -11.91 6.60 -9.21
N LYS A 69 -12.92 6.69 -8.34
CA LYS A 69 -14.19 5.98 -8.53
C LYS A 69 -14.84 6.33 -9.86
N GLN A 70 -14.93 7.62 -10.20
CA GLN A 70 -15.53 8.05 -11.47
C GLN A 70 -14.79 7.44 -12.67
N LEU A 71 -13.45 7.49 -12.67
CA LEU A 71 -12.65 6.92 -13.75
C LEU A 71 -12.81 5.40 -13.87
N VAL A 72 -12.96 4.70 -12.74
CA VAL A 72 -13.21 3.25 -12.70
C VAL A 72 -14.62 2.92 -13.22
N ASP A 73 -15.65 3.61 -12.73
CA ASP A 73 -17.04 3.40 -13.15
C ASP A 73 -17.24 3.64 -14.65
N GLU A 74 -16.53 4.63 -15.22
CA GLU A 74 -16.57 4.96 -16.66
C GLU A 74 -15.65 4.05 -17.51
N GLY A 75 -14.89 3.15 -16.88
CA GLY A 75 -14.00 2.21 -17.57
C GLY A 75 -12.70 2.84 -18.12
N TYR A 76 -12.30 4.01 -17.62
CA TYR A 76 -11.02 4.67 -17.93
C TYR A 76 -9.88 4.26 -17.01
N ALA A 77 -10.19 3.69 -15.85
CA ALA A 77 -9.20 3.24 -14.89
C ALA A 77 -9.50 1.86 -14.29
N GLN A 78 -8.46 1.23 -13.76
CA GLN A 78 -8.56 0.16 -12.75
C GLN A 78 -7.84 0.61 -11.49
N CYS A 79 -8.20 0.05 -10.33
CA CYS A 79 -7.55 0.33 -9.07
C CYS A 79 -7.44 -0.96 -8.26
N VAL A 80 -6.28 -1.21 -7.67
CA VAL A 80 -6.13 -2.25 -6.64
C VAL A 80 -6.26 -1.64 -5.26
N MET A 81 -6.61 -2.45 -4.27
CA MET A 81 -6.72 -2.03 -2.88
C MET A 81 -5.36 -1.89 -2.21
N GLY A 82 -5.13 -0.76 -1.52
CA GLY A 82 -3.98 -0.57 -0.63
C GLY A 82 -4.26 -0.97 0.81
N ASN A 83 -3.23 -0.89 1.67
CA ASN A 83 -3.44 -1.18 3.09
C ASN A 83 -4.17 -0.06 3.82
N HIS A 84 -4.12 1.17 3.32
CA HIS A 84 -4.90 2.27 3.90
C HIS A 84 -6.40 2.08 3.67
N GLU A 85 -6.80 1.66 2.47
CA GLU A 85 -8.20 1.27 2.20
C GLU A 85 -8.64 0.08 3.04
N LEU A 86 -7.77 -0.92 3.20
CA LEU A 86 -8.06 -2.08 4.05
C LEU A 86 -8.33 -1.65 5.51
N ASN A 87 -7.54 -0.73 6.06
CA ASN A 87 -7.76 -0.23 7.42
C ASN A 87 -9.15 0.40 7.59
N LEU A 88 -9.67 1.09 6.57
CA LEU A 88 -11.03 1.65 6.62
C LEU A 88 -12.09 0.54 6.63
N LEU A 89 -11.91 -0.49 5.79
CA LEU A 89 -12.84 -1.62 5.69
C LEU A 89 -12.87 -2.49 6.95
N THR A 90 -11.79 -2.50 7.73
CA THR A 90 -11.63 -3.31 8.94
C THR A 90 -11.69 -2.50 10.23
N ASP A 91 -12.20 -1.26 10.17
CA ASP A 91 -12.30 -0.33 11.31
C ASP A 91 -10.98 -0.20 12.11
N THR A 92 -9.86 -0.31 11.42
CA THR A 92 -8.52 -0.32 12.03
C THR A 92 -7.99 1.10 12.12
N LEU A 93 -7.92 1.63 13.35
CA LEU A 93 -7.41 2.96 13.61
C LEU A 93 -5.89 3.00 13.38
N ARG A 94 -5.46 3.95 12.53
CA ARG A 94 -4.05 4.16 12.16
C ARG A 94 -3.78 5.65 12.01
N GLU A 95 -2.51 6.00 12.06
CA GLU A 95 -2.07 7.38 11.83
C GLU A 95 -2.56 7.87 10.44
N GLY A 96 -3.22 9.03 10.43
CA GLY A 96 -3.66 9.69 9.20
C GLY A 96 -5.07 9.35 8.73
N ASN A 97 -5.79 8.43 9.40
CA ASN A 97 -7.17 8.07 9.03
C ASN A 97 -8.26 8.80 9.84
N GLY A 98 -7.87 9.81 10.63
CA GLY A 98 -8.82 10.65 11.38
C GLY A 98 -9.79 11.45 10.50
N TRP A 99 -9.50 11.66 9.21
CA TRP A 99 -10.45 12.24 8.25
C TRP A 99 -11.68 11.35 8.05
N PHE A 100 -11.52 10.02 8.15
CA PHE A 100 -12.61 9.08 7.96
C PHE A 100 -13.32 8.81 9.28
N PHE A 101 -12.60 8.46 10.35
CA PHE A 101 -13.19 8.02 11.61
C PHE A 101 -13.46 9.17 12.62
N GLY A 102 -12.80 10.32 12.46
CA GLY A 102 -12.83 11.48 13.38
C GLY A 102 -11.46 11.76 14.01
N SER A 103 -11.23 12.95 14.57
CA SER A 103 -9.95 13.29 15.21
C SER A 103 -10.09 13.53 16.73
N PRO A 104 -9.06 13.20 17.55
CA PRO A 104 -7.90 12.33 17.28
C PRO A 104 -8.11 10.87 17.74
N HIS A 105 -7.66 9.89 16.96
CA HIS A 105 -7.56 8.49 17.40
C HIS A 105 -6.23 8.21 18.12
N GLN A 106 -6.14 7.08 18.83
CA GLN A 106 -5.03 6.77 19.76
C GLN A 106 -3.63 6.80 19.11
N ASP A 107 -3.52 6.54 17.81
CA ASP A 107 -2.27 6.55 17.06
C ASP A 107 -2.09 7.81 16.19
N ASP A 108 -3.07 8.71 16.16
CA ASP A 108 -3.04 9.93 15.37
C ASP A 108 -2.53 11.12 16.21
N LEU A 109 -1.21 11.17 16.39
CA LEU A 109 -0.53 12.21 17.16
C LEU A 109 -0.14 13.44 16.30
N LYS A 110 -0.41 13.42 14.99
CA LYS A 110 0.06 14.45 14.06
C LYS A 110 -1.12 15.20 13.42
N PRO A 111 -1.05 16.53 13.29
CA PRO A 111 -2.08 17.26 12.57
C PRO A 111 -1.91 17.06 11.05
N PHE A 112 -2.81 16.31 10.43
CA PHE A 112 -2.80 16.10 8.97
C PHE A 112 -3.56 17.18 8.19
N ASP A 113 -4.41 17.94 8.88
CA ASP A 113 -5.27 18.99 8.30
C ASP A 113 -6.13 18.49 7.13
N SER A 114 -6.52 17.21 7.19
CA SER A 114 -7.36 16.56 6.19
C SER A 114 -8.82 16.98 6.30
N ILE A 115 -9.49 17.11 5.15
CA ILE A 115 -10.93 17.32 5.06
C ILE A 115 -11.66 16.08 5.58
N GLN A 116 -12.51 16.28 6.58
CA GLN A 116 -13.25 15.19 7.21
C GLN A 116 -14.38 14.69 6.29
N ALA A 117 -14.48 13.36 6.13
CA ALA A 117 -15.58 12.72 5.43
C ALA A 117 -16.91 12.94 6.17
N SER A 118 -17.94 13.34 5.44
CA SER A 118 -19.29 13.38 6.02
C SER A 118 -19.83 11.96 6.23
N ILE A 119 -20.88 11.82 7.04
CA ILE A 119 -21.56 10.52 7.23
C ILE A 119 -22.04 9.95 5.88
N LYS A 120 -22.48 10.81 4.96
CA LYS A 120 -22.89 10.40 3.61
C LYS A 120 -21.71 9.92 2.78
N ASP A 121 -20.53 10.50 2.98
CA ASP A 121 -19.33 10.11 2.23
C ASP A 121 -18.85 8.72 2.61
N ARG A 122 -18.86 8.42 3.91
CA ARG A 122 -18.35 7.15 4.44
C ARG A 122 -19.00 5.94 3.75
N GLN A 123 -20.31 5.96 3.55
CA GLN A 123 -21.00 4.80 2.97
C GLN A 123 -20.56 4.52 1.53
N TRP A 124 -20.63 5.53 0.64
CA TRP A 124 -20.26 5.30 -0.76
C TRP A 124 -18.77 5.01 -0.93
N ILE A 125 -17.92 5.55 -0.04
CA ILE A 125 -16.50 5.22 0.01
C ILE A 125 -16.33 3.74 0.32
N LEU A 126 -16.93 3.23 1.40
CA LEU A 126 -16.82 1.82 1.76
C LEU A 126 -17.38 0.90 0.68
N ASP A 127 -18.48 1.29 0.02
CA ASP A 127 -19.06 0.53 -1.08
C ASP A 127 -18.10 0.44 -2.29
N PHE A 128 -17.45 1.56 -2.63
CA PHE A 128 -16.43 1.59 -3.68
C PHE A 128 -15.20 0.78 -3.30
N LEU A 129 -14.65 0.98 -2.10
CA LEU A 129 -13.47 0.25 -1.66
C LEU A 129 -13.73 -1.26 -1.63
N ASN A 130 -14.91 -1.69 -1.18
CA ASN A 130 -15.30 -3.10 -1.22
C ASN A 130 -15.37 -3.67 -2.65
N SER A 131 -15.50 -2.88 -3.71
CA SER A 131 -15.53 -3.39 -5.09
C SER A 131 -14.15 -3.61 -5.70
N LEU A 132 -13.09 -3.08 -5.09
CA LEU A 132 -11.73 -3.10 -5.66
C LEU A 132 -11.06 -4.48 -5.53
N PRO A 133 -10.42 -4.99 -6.60
CA PRO A 133 -9.56 -6.18 -6.48
C PRO A 133 -8.33 -5.91 -5.62
N LEU A 134 -7.73 -6.99 -5.12
CA LEU A 134 -6.43 -6.98 -4.43
C LEU A 134 -5.25 -7.00 -5.41
N ALA A 135 -5.45 -7.55 -6.61
CA ALA A 135 -4.43 -7.60 -7.65
C ALA A 135 -5.05 -7.57 -9.05
N LEU A 136 -4.29 -7.05 -10.00
CA LEU A 136 -4.58 -7.10 -11.43
C LEU A 136 -3.50 -7.92 -12.13
N GLU A 137 -3.89 -8.73 -13.11
CA GLU A 137 -2.93 -9.51 -13.91
C GLU A 137 -3.34 -9.65 -15.38
N SER A 138 -2.33 -9.72 -16.24
CA SER A 138 -2.42 -10.15 -17.63
C SER A 138 -1.18 -10.95 -17.98
N GLU A 139 -1.09 -11.40 -19.22
CA GLU A 139 0.13 -12.03 -19.75
C GLU A 139 1.34 -11.07 -19.82
N GLN A 140 1.12 -9.76 -19.71
CA GLN A 140 2.14 -8.73 -19.89
C GLN A 140 2.47 -7.93 -18.62
N LEU A 141 1.57 -7.93 -17.62
CA LEU A 141 1.66 -7.03 -16.48
C LEU A 141 0.93 -7.59 -15.27
N ARG A 142 1.53 -7.42 -14.09
CA ARG A 142 0.90 -7.60 -12.79
C ARG A 142 0.95 -6.30 -12.01
N VAL A 143 -0.15 -5.97 -11.34
CA VAL A 143 -0.23 -4.81 -10.44
C VAL A 143 -0.78 -5.27 -9.10
N VAL A 144 -0.07 -4.91 -8.04
CA VAL A 144 -0.42 -5.23 -6.66
C VAL A 144 0.08 -4.12 -5.77
N HIS A 145 -0.62 -3.80 -4.68
CA HIS A 145 -0.18 -2.67 -3.85
C HIS A 145 1.20 -2.91 -3.21
N ALA A 146 1.42 -4.04 -2.52
CA ALA A 146 2.69 -4.30 -1.83
C ALA A 146 3.44 -5.52 -2.36
N CYS A 147 2.83 -6.71 -2.36
CA CYS A 147 3.58 -7.95 -2.56
C CYS A 147 2.87 -8.94 -3.48
N TRP A 148 3.58 -9.37 -4.52
CA TRP A 148 3.16 -10.52 -5.31
C TRP A 148 3.65 -11.82 -4.65
N HIS A 149 2.84 -12.37 -3.75
CA HIS A 149 3.10 -13.66 -3.13
C HIS A 149 2.20 -14.73 -3.74
N GLN A 150 2.80 -15.65 -4.50
CA GLN A 150 2.07 -16.64 -5.29
C GLN A 150 1.11 -17.49 -4.45
N GLY A 151 1.56 -17.95 -3.27
CA GLY A 151 0.70 -18.73 -2.37
C GLY A 151 -0.54 -17.96 -1.89
N SER A 152 -0.39 -16.66 -1.61
CA SER A 152 -1.52 -15.81 -1.20
C SER A 152 -2.47 -15.53 -2.36
N ILE A 153 -1.93 -15.28 -3.55
CA ILE A 153 -2.72 -15.10 -4.79
C ILE A 153 -3.54 -16.36 -5.07
N ASP A 154 -2.93 -17.54 -5.02
CA ASP A 154 -3.60 -18.80 -5.30
C ASP A 154 -4.65 -19.14 -4.24
N GLN A 155 -4.37 -18.89 -2.96
CA GLN A 155 -5.35 -19.08 -1.89
C GLN A 155 -6.59 -18.20 -2.09
N LEU A 156 -6.41 -16.91 -2.42
CA LEU A 156 -7.52 -15.99 -2.68
C LEU A 156 -8.28 -16.34 -3.96
N ARG A 157 -7.57 -16.67 -5.04
CA ARG A 157 -8.17 -17.10 -6.32
C ARG A 157 -9.06 -18.33 -6.13
N ASN A 158 -8.62 -19.28 -5.32
CA ASN A 158 -9.31 -20.54 -5.08
C ASN A 158 -10.34 -20.48 -3.94
N SER A 159 -10.41 -19.37 -3.19
CA SER A 159 -11.34 -19.21 -2.06
C SER A 159 -12.82 -19.18 -2.49
N GLY A 160 -13.75 -19.40 -1.55
CA GLY A 160 -15.20 -19.35 -1.81
C GLY A 160 -15.89 -18.03 -1.45
N PHE A 161 -15.14 -17.05 -0.94
CA PHE A 161 -15.71 -15.87 -0.27
C PHE A 161 -16.50 -14.98 -1.23
N THR A 162 -17.53 -14.34 -0.68
CA THR A 162 -18.44 -13.46 -1.43
C THR A 162 -18.13 -11.98 -1.24
N SER A 163 -17.33 -11.65 -0.23
CA SER A 163 -16.82 -10.30 0.01
C SER A 163 -15.41 -10.31 0.60
N LEU A 164 -14.73 -9.16 0.53
CA LEU A 164 -13.42 -8.97 1.15
C LEU A 164 -13.48 -9.00 2.68
N GLY A 165 -14.51 -8.37 3.28
CA GLY A 165 -14.70 -8.37 4.73
C GLY A 165 -14.91 -9.77 5.31
N GLU A 166 -15.69 -10.61 4.62
CA GLU A 166 -15.88 -12.02 4.98
C GLU A 166 -14.54 -12.78 4.97
N ALA A 167 -13.78 -12.68 3.88
CA ALA A 167 -12.48 -13.32 3.76
C ALA A 167 -11.49 -12.85 4.83
N TYR A 168 -11.43 -11.54 5.08
CA TYR A 168 -10.53 -10.98 6.09
C TYR A 168 -10.87 -11.49 7.49
N ALA A 169 -12.15 -11.46 7.88
CA ALA A 169 -12.61 -11.95 9.17
C ALA A 169 -12.31 -13.44 9.34
N ASP A 170 -12.50 -14.24 8.29
CA ASP A 170 -12.18 -15.67 8.28
C ASP A 170 -10.68 -15.92 8.53
N PHE A 171 -9.78 -15.23 7.82
CA PHE A 171 -8.34 -15.39 8.04
C PHE A 171 -7.89 -14.94 9.44
N VAL A 172 -8.51 -13.87 9.98
CA VAL A 172 -8.25 -13.42 11.36
C VAL A 172 -8.70 -14.50 12.36
N GLN A 173 -9.89 -15.08 12.18
CA GLN A 173 -10.40 -16.13 13.06
C GLN A 173 -9.52 -17.38 13.03
N HIS A 174 -9.13 -17.85 11.83
CA HIS A 174 -8.23 -18.98 11.69
C HIS A 174 -6.89 -18.74 12.37
N THR A 175 -6.31 -17.55 12.21
CA THR A 175 -5.06 -17.19 12.89
C THR A 175 -5.21 -17.20 14.41
N ALA A 176 -6.33 -16.71 14.95
CA ALA A 176 -6.59 -16.75 16.38
C ALA A 176 -6.70 -18.19 16.93
N LEU A 177 -7.33 -19.09 16.18
CA LEU A 177 -7.41 -20.51 16.52
C LEU A 177 -6.03 -21.18 16.49
N ASP A 178 -5.20 -20.87 15.49
CA ASP A 178 -3.82 -21.37 15.40
C ASP A 178 -2.99 -20.95 16.63
N LEU A 179 -3.07 -19.67 17.01
CA LEU A 179 -2.37 -19.14 18.18
C LEU A 179 -2.84 -19.79 19.49
N GLN A 180 -4.14 -20.05 19.61
CA GLN A 180 -4.71 -20.78 20.74
C GLN A 180 -4.19 -22.23 20.78
N ALA A 181 -4.14 -22.92 19.64
CA ALA A 181 -3.67 -24.30 19.55
C ALA A 181 -2.18 -24.43 19.92
N LEU A 182 -1.37 -23.41 19.65
CA LEU A 182 0.03 -23.35 20.09
C LEU A 182 0.20 -23.19 21.61
N GLY A 183 -0.83 -22.74 22.33
CA GLY A 183 -0.76 -22.52 23.77
C GLY A 183 0.13 -21.35 24.18
N ILE A 184 0.40 -20.39 23.28
CA ILE A 184 1.35 -19.29 23.54
C ILE A 184 0.70 -17.98 24.04
N ASN A 185 -0.63 -17.93 24.12
CA ASN A 185 -1.37 -16.70 24.44
C ASN A 185 -0.98 -16.07 25.79
N GLU A 186 -0.77 -16.88 26.82
CA GLU A 186 -0.35 -16.38 28.13
C GLU A 186 1.06 -15.77 28.07
N PHE A 187 1.99 -16.41 27.36
CA PHE A 187 3.36 -15.90 27.19
C PHE A 187 3.39 -14.59 26.39
N ILE A 188 2.55 -14.46 25.36
CA ILE A 188 2.37 -13.20 24.62
C ILE A 188 1.94 -12.08 25.56
N GLN A 189 0.93 -12.32 26.41
CA GLN A 189 0.43 -11.32 27.35
C GLN A 189 1.51 -10.90 28.36
N ILE A 190 2.27 -11.87 28.89
CA ILE A 190 3.39 -11.61 29.81
C ILE A 190 4.46 -10.74 29.14
N GLU A 191 4.86 -11.08 27.91
CA GLU A 191 5.84 -10.30 27.12
C GLU A 191 5.32 -8.87 26.89
N GLN A 192 4.08 -8.71 26.42
CA GLN A 192 3.50 -7.39 26.14
C GLN A 192 3.39 -6.53 27.39
N GLN A 193 2.94 -7.10 28.52
CA GLN A 193 2.80 -6.36 29.77
C GLN A 193 4.16 -5.92 30.33
N ARG A 194 5.18 -6.78 30.23
CA ARG A 194 6.54 -6.47 30.71
C ARG A 194 7.14 -5.27 29.98
N TYR A 195 6.87 -5.10 28.68
CA TYR A 195 7.48 -4.06 27.84
C TYR A 195 6.50 -2.97 27.38
N GLN A 196 5.30 -2.91 27.96
CA GLN A 196 4.19 -2.05 27.50
C GLN A 196 4.60 -0.58 27.26
N HIS A 197 5.37 0.00 28.18
CA HIS A 197 5.80 1.40 28.11
C HIS A 197 7.02 1.65 27.21
N GLN A 198 7.71 0.58 26.79
CA GLN A 198 8.93 0.68 25.99
C GLN A 198 8.66 0.58 24.49
N PHE A 199 7.54 -0.03 24.06
CA PHE A 199 7.26 -0.25 22.65
C PHE A 199 7.27 1.02 21.79
N LYS A 200 6.81 2.16 22.33
CA LYS A 200 6.79 3.44 21.59
C LYS A 200 8.02 4.31 21.86
N ASP A 201 8.87 3.95 22.82
CA ASP A 201 10.06 4.72 23.19
C ASP A 201 11.23 4.39 22.24
N PRO A 202 11.68 5.32 21.38
CA PRO A 202 12.81 5.08 20.48
C PRO A 202 14.15 4.91 21.23
N ALA A 203 14.25 5.35 22.49
CA ALA A 203 15.45 5.19 23.31
C ALA A 203 15.47 3.86 24.08
N ALA A 204 14.37 3.12 24.11
CA ALA A 204 14.33 1.82 24.77
C ALA A 204 15.14 0.77 24.01
N THR A 205 15.47 -0.34 24.68
CA THR A 205 16.07 -1.51 24.05
C THR A 205 15.28 -2.73 24.47
N LEU A 206 14.64 -3.38 23.49
CA LEU A 206 13.85 -4.59 23.74
C LEU A 206 14.66 -5.81 23.27
N PRO A 207 14.57 -6.95 23.98
CA PRO A 207 14.99 -8.22 23.41
C PRO A 207 13.97 -8.67 22.35
N LEU A 208 14.37 -9.61 21.49
CA LEU A 208 13.43 -10.28 20.60
C LEU A 208 12.41 -11.09 21.42
N LEU A 209 11.18 -10.59 21.48
CA LEU A 209 10.07 -11.22 22.21
C LEU A 209 9.51 -12.34 21.34
N GLN A 210 9.93 -13.58 21.60
CA GLN A 210 9.71 -14.71 20.69
C GLN A 210 8.22 -15.02 20.47
N HIS A 211 7.40 -14.99 21.52
CA HIS A 211 5.98 -15.31 21.39
C HIS A 211 5.21 -14.18 20.70
N LEU A 212 5.56 -12.93 21.00
CA LEU A 212 5.03 -11.78 20.27
C LEU A 212 5.46 -11.82 18.80
N ALA A 213 6.70 -12.19 18.50
CA ALA A 213 7.20 -12.34 17.12
C ALA A 213 6.41 -13.40 16.35
N GLU A 214 6.15 -14.55 16.97
CA GLU A 214 5.34 -15.62 16.37
C GLU A 214 3.89 -15.17 16.12
N LYS A 215 3.30 -14.44 17.07
CA LYS A 215 1.98 -13.82 16.88
C LYS A 215 1.97 -12.85 15.71
N GLU A 216 2.86 -11.87 15.70
CA GLU A 216 2.90 -10.84 14.67
C GLU A 216 3.18 -11.46 13.29
N LEU A 217 4.07 -12.46 13.21
CA LEU A 217 4.36 -13.19 11.97
C LEU A 217 3.11 -13.90 11.43
N ARG A 218 2.39 -14.65 12.27
CA ARG A 218 1.17 -15.37 11.83
C ARG A 218 0.08 -14.42 11.41
N GLU A 219 -0.17 -13.37 12.20
CA GLU A 219 -1.15 -12.34 11.85
C GLU A 219 -0.86 -11.68 10.50
N GLN A 220 0.41 -11.58 10.10
CA GLN A 220 0.80 -11.05 8.80
C GLN A 220 0.75 -12.12 7.70
N MET A 221 1.42 -13.26 7.89
CA MET A 221 1.66 -14.26 6.84
C MET A 221 0.54 -15.29 6.65
N HIS A 222 -0.31 -15.52 7.66
CA HIS A 222 -1.48 -16.42 7.55
C HIS A 222 -2.72 -15.68 7.00
N ASN A 223 -2.62 -14.37 6.77
CA ASN A 223 -3.67 -13.58 6.14
C ASN A 223 -3.23 -13.13 4.73
N PRO A 224 -3.66 -13.82 3.66
CA PRO A 224 -3.31 -13.50 2.28
C PRO A 224 -3.58 -12.05 1.89
N ILE A 225 -4.65 -11.45 2.43
CA ILE A 225 -5.02 -10.06 2.15
C ILE A 225 -3.94 -9.13 2.70
N ARG A 226 -3.50 -9.35 3.96
CA ARG A 226 -2.42 -8.57 4.57
C ARG A 226 -1.08 -8.77 3.87
N VAL A 227 -0.76 -9.98 3.39
CA VAL A 227 0.48 -10.21 2.65
C VAL A 227 0.49 -9.34 1.38
N ILE A 228 -0.60 -9.37 0.61
CA ILE A 228 -0.70 -8.69 -0.69
C ILE A 228 -0.73 -7.16 -0.53
N THR A 229 -1.43 -6.64 0.48
CA THR A 229 -1.57 -5.19 0.71
C THR A 229 -0.47 -4.61 1.59
N SER A 230 0.14 -5.38 2.49
CA SER A 230 1.11 -4.82 3.47
C SER A 230 2.53 -5.38 3.32
N GLY A 231 2.73 -6.39 2.48
CA GLY A 231 4.03 -7.02 2.23
C GLY A 231 4.25 -8.30 3.02
N ALA A 232 5.19 -9.13 2.56
CA ALA A 232 5.63 -10.30 3.31
C ALA A 232 6.61 -9.88 4.43
N GLU A 233 6.54 -10.57 5.57
CA GLU A 233 7.37 -10.32 6.74
C GLU A 233 7.95 -11.62 7.29
N LYS A 234 9.04 -11.51 8.06
CA LYS A 234 9.72 -12.61 8.76
C LYS A 234 10.04 -12.17 10.19
N ILE A 235 10.30 -13.12 11.09
CA ILE A 235 10.86 -12.78 12.40
C ILE A 235 12.20 -12.06 12.20
N ALA A 236 12.35 -10.91 12.84
CA ALA A 236 13.56 -10.10 12.75
C ALA A 236 14.72 -10.79 13.50
N LEU A 237 15.95 -10.57 13.04
CA LEU A 237 17.14 -11.05 13.75
C LEU A 237 17.28 -10.35 15.12
N GLU A 238 16.97 -9.06 15.14
CA GLU A 238 16.89 -8.20 16.33
C GLU A 238 15.66 -7.29 16.18
N PRO A 239 15.06 -6.82 17.28
CA PRO A 239 13.93 -5.90 17.20
C PRO A 239 14.26 -4.63 16.41
N ILE A 240 13.29 -4.12 15.66
CA ILE A 240 13.47 -2.97 14.77
C ILE A 240 12.53 -1.85 15.20
N TYR A 241 13.03 -0.64 15.37
CA TYR A 241 12.20 0.53 15.58
C TYR A 241 11.75 1.13 14.24
N ALA A 242 10.49 0.97 13.89
CA ALA A 242 9.91 1.45 12.64
C ALA A 242 8.44 1.85 12.81
N GLY A 243 8.03 2.94 12.15
CA GLY A 243 6.64 3.44 12.26
C GLY A 243 6.25 3.87 13.67
N GLY A 244 7.21 4.38 14.46
CA GLY A 244 6.97 4.88 15.82
C GLY A 244 6.86 3.80 16.89
N ARG A 245 7.24 2.56 16.60
CA ARG A 245 7.29 1.48 17.59
C ARG A 245 8.37 0.43 17.30
N TRP A 246 8.78 -0.27 18.35
CA TRP A 246 9.53 -1.52 18.26
C TRP A 246 8.65 -2.63 17.66
N ARG A 247 9.24 -3.38 16.73
CA ARG A 247 8.64 -4.50 16.00
C ARG A 247 9.53 -5.73 16.14
N MET A 248 8.90 -6.90 16.23
CA MET A 248 9.60 -8.19 16.33
C MET A 248 9.74 -8.88 14.98
N ILE A 249 9.07 -8.35 13.96
CA ILE A 249 9.11 -8.83 12.58
C ILE A 249 9.64 -7.74 11.65
N ASP A 250 10.33 -8.18 10.61
CA ASP A 250 10.93 -7.36 9.57
C ASP A 250 10.35 -7.70 8.20
N ARG A 251 10.39 -6.74 7.28
CA ARG A 251 9.89 -6.93 5.93
C ARG A 251 10.85 -7.78 5.10
N VAL A 252 10.28 -8.52 4.15
CA VAL A 252 11.03 -9.36 3.22
C VAL A 252 11.07 -8.68 1.84
N PRO A 253 12.25 -8.60 1.18
CA PRO A 253 12.35 -8.23 -0.23
C PRO A 253 11.79 -9.37 -1.10
N TRP A 254 10.47 -9.51 -1.15
CA TRP A 254 9.79 -10.64 -1.80
C TRP A 254 10.17 -10.82 -3.27
N TRP A 255 10.57 -9.75 -3.95
CA TRP A 255 11.08 -9.76 -5.32
C TRP A 255 12.36 -10.58 -5.50
N ASP A 256 13.11 -10.85 -4.43
CA ASP A 256 14.26 -11.76 -4.45
C ASP A 256 13.84 -13.23 -4.57
N SER A 257 12.55 -13.53 -4.39
CA SER A 257 11.96 -14.87 -4.58
C SER A 257 11.02 -14.96 -5.78
N TYR A 258 10.79 -13.83 -6.46
CA TYR A 258 9.92 -13.77 -7.62
C TYR A 258 10.68 -14.18 -8.89
N THR A 259 10.28 -15.30 -9.49
CA THR A 259 11.01 -15.94 -10.61
C THR A 259 10.31 -15.82 -11.96
N ASP A 260 9.05 -15.37 -11.98
CA ASP A 260 8.29 -15.24 -13.22
C ASP A 260 8.81 -14.05 -14.06
N GLN A 261 8.62 -14.12 -15.37
CA GLN A 261 9.05 -13.09 -16.32
C GLN A 261 8.05 -11.93 -16.39
N ILE A 262 6.79 -12.16 -16.02
CA ILE A 262 5.75 -11.13 -16.03
C ILE A 262 6.14 -10.01 -15.05
N PRO A 263 6.19 -8.75 -15.48
CA PRO A 263 6.56 -7.65 -14.60
C PRO A 263 5.51 -7.37 -13.53
N VAL A 264 5.96 -6.91 -12.36
CA VAL A 264 5.11 -6.53 -11.23
C VAL A 264 5.33 -5.07 -10.87
N ILE A 265 4.26 -4.29 -10.85
CA ILE A 265 4.29 -2.88 -10.44
C ILE A 265 3.60 -2.74 -9.09
N THR A 266 4.24 -2.03 -8.17
CA THR A 266 3.78 -1.86 -6.79
C THR A 266 3.83 -0.43 -6.28
N GLY A 267 3.14 -0.19 -5.18
CA GLY A 267 3.24 1.00 -4.33
C GLY A 267 4.07 0.75 -3.08
N HIS A 268 3.62 1.32 -1.95
CA HIS A 268 3.93 0.98 -0.53
C HIS A 268 5.35 1.22 0.01
N TYR A 269 6.37 1.14 -0.84
CA TYR A 269 7.77 1.05 -0.38
C TYR A 269 8.52 2.39 -0.28
N TRP A 270 7.84 3.53 -0.51
CA TRP A 270 8.35 4.89 -0.33
C TRP A 270 9.70 5.13 -1.03
N ARG A 271 9.70 4.94 -2.34
CA ARG A 271 10.87 5.17 -3.21
C ARG A 271 11.30 6.64 -3.20
N ASN A 272 12.60 6.87 -3.37
CA ASN A 272 13.18 8.22 -3.32
C ASN A 272 14.54 8.31 -4.02
N PHE A 273 14.93 9.54 -4.38
CA PHE A 273 16.17 9.90 -5.09
C PHE A 273 17.38 10.15 -4.18
N LYS A 274 17.29 9.81 -2.88
CA LYS A 274 18.42 10.02 -1.96
C LYS A 274 19.56 9.05 -2.23
N SER A 275 20.74 9.38 -1.73
CA SER A 275 21.90 8.47 -1.75
C SER A 275 21.65 7.21 -0.92
N THR A 276 22.40 6.14 -1.20
CA THR A 276 22.29 4.87 -0.47
C THR A 276 22.55 5.02 1.03
N GLU A 277 23.40 5.96 1.41
CA GLU A 277 23.75 6.30 2.79
C GLU A 277 22.57 6.93 3.55
N GLU A 278 21.70 7.67 2.85
CA GLU A 278 20.53 8.34 3.41
C GLU A 278 19.26 7.48 3.38
N LYS A 279 19.23 6.45 2.54
CA LYS A 279 18.09 5.54 2.39
C LYS A 279 18.04 4.51 3.53
N THR A 280 16.83 4.09 3.85
CA THR A 280 16.53 3.04 4.83
C THR A 280 15.50 2.06 4.26
N GLY A 281 15.36 0.88 4.87
CA GLY A 281 14.37 -0.12 4.48
C GLY A 281 14.76 -0.90 3.22
N LEU A 282 13.78 -1.60 2.63
CA LEU A 282 14.01 -2.59 1.58
C LEU A 282 14.61 -2.01 0.29
N LEU A 283 14.33 -0.75 -0.03
CA LEU A 283 14.84 -0.10 -1.25
C LEU A 283 16.18 0.63 -1.05
N LYS A 284 16.88 0.42 0.06
CA LYS A 284 18.11 1.15 0.39
C LYS A 284 19.18 1.09 -0.71
N SER A 285 19.42 -0.11 -1.24
CA SER A 285 20.42 -0.36 -2.27
C SER A 285 19.87 -0.32 -3.70
N ILE A 286 18.64 0.18 -3.89
CA ILE A 286 17.96 0.22 -5.19
C ILE A 286 17.88 1.67 -5.64
N ASP A 287 18.37 1.95 -6.85
CA ASP A 287 18.29 3.29 -7.43
C ASP A 287 16.82 3.71 -7.65
N ALA A 288 16.55 5.02 -7.65
CA ALA A 288 15.21 5.56 -7.81
C ALA A 288 14.55 5.23 -9.17
N LEU A 289 15.33 4.95 -10.21
CA LEU A 289 14.84 4.70 -11.57
C LEU A 289 15.00 3.23 -12.01
N GLN A 290 15.67 2.42 -11.20
CA GLN A 290 16.04 1.04 -11.53
C GLN A 290 14.89 0.03 -11.36
N TRP A 291 14.67 -0.84 -12.35
CA TRP A 291 13.90 -2.06 -12.13
C TRP A 291 14.70 -3.07 -11.31
N TYR A 292 14.05 -3.82 -10.42
CA TYR A 292 14.70 -4.73 -9.48
C TYR A 292 13.99 -6.09 -9.39
N GLY A 293 14.48 -6.96 -8.50
CA GLY A 293 14.10 -8.37 -8.46
C GLY A 293 15.01 -9.23 -9.34
N GLN A 294 14.87 -10.56 -9.23
CA GLN A 294 15.77 -11.50 -9.90
C GLN A 294 15.85 -11.31 -11.42
N GLN A 295 14.73 -10.97 -12.05
CA GLN A 295 14.60 -10.75 -13.50
C GLN A 295 14.55 -9.26 -13.87
N GLN A 296 14.86 -8.37 -12.92
CA GLN A 296 14.73 -6.91 -13.09
C GLN A 296 13.37 -6.48 -13.66
N ASN A 297 12.30 -7.07 -13.13
CA ASN A 297 10.94 -6.89 -13.63
C ASN A 297 9.97 -6.45 -12.53
N VAL A 298 10.47 -6.03 -11.37
CA VAL A 298 9.67 -5.38 -10.31
C VAL A 298 9.98 -3.88 -10.27
N PHE A 299 8.93 -3.06 -10.17
CA PHE A 299 9.06 -1.61 -10.05
C PHE A 299 8.07 -1.03 -9.05
N CYS A 300 8.58 -0.29 -8.06
CA CYS A 300 7.76 0.51 -7.17
C CYS A 300 7.59 1.93 -7.73
N VAL A 301 6.34 2.38 -7.88
CA VAL A 301 5.95 3.70 -8.41
C VAL A 301 5.47 4.66 -7.31
N ASP A 302 5.74 4.36 -6.05
CA ASP A 302 5.42 5.21 -4.91
C ASP A 302 6.63 6.08 -4.53
N TYR A 303 6.54 7.39 -4.77
CA TYR A 303 7.58 8.38 -4.45
C TYR A 303 7.27 9.20 -3.19
N SER A 304 6.58 8.55 -2.24
CA SER A 304 6.30 9.05 -0.89
C SER A 304 5.47 10.32 -0.84
N VAL A 305 4.58 10.57 -1.81
CA VAL A 305 3.77 11.82 -1.83
C VAL A 305 3.00 12.03 -0.53
N GLY A 306 2.58 10.94 0.14
CA GLY A 306 1.91 10.97 1.44
C GLY A 306 2.75 11.55 2.59
N LYS A 307 4.02 11.90 2.38
CA LYS A 307 4.84 12.66 3.35
C LYS A 307 4.72 14.18 3.22
N ARG A 308 4.02 14.69 2.20
CA ARG A 308 3.85 16.15 1.99
C ARG A 308 3.18 16.88 3.15
N TYR A 309 2.45 16.20 4.02
CA TYR A 309 1.94 16.81 5.24
C TYR A 309 3.07 17.39 6.11
N LEU A 310 4.26 16.74 6.13
CA LEU A 310 5.43 17.25 6.86
C LEU A 310 5.97 18.54 6.23
N ASP A 311 5.99 18.59 4.90
CA ASP A 311 6.45 19.76 4.16
C ASP A 311 5.48 20.94 4.36
N ARG A 312 4.16 20.68 4.39
CA ARG A 312 3.13 21.68 4.74
C ARG A 312 3.31 22.23 6.15
N GLN A 313 3.48 21.35 7.14
CA GLN A 313 3.71 21.75 8.54
C GLN A 313 4.98 22.60 8.70
N GLN A 314 6.02 22.32 7.91
CA GLN A 314 7.27 23.08 7.90
C GLN A 314 7.21 24.34 7.04
N GLY A 315 6.17 24.52 6.22
CA GLY A 315 6.06 25.64 5.29
C GLY A 315 7.12 25.63 4.19
N VAL A 316 7.57 24.44 3.75
CA VAL A 316 8.62 24.28 2.74
C VAL A 316 8.06 23.73 1.43
N ALA A 317 8.84 23.86 0.35
CA ALA A 317 8.51 23.25 -0.93
C ALA A 317 8.44 21.72 -0.82
N PHE A 318 7.52 21.11 -1.57
CA PHE A 318 7.31 19.66 -1.54
C PHE A 318 8.54 18.91 -2.05
N ARG A 319 9.07 18.02 -1.21
CA ARG A 319 10.23 17.17 -1.52
C ARG A 319 9.83 15.84 -2.15
N HIS A 320 8.62 15.41 -1.86
CA HIS A 320 8.04 14.15 -2.32
C HIS A 320 7.05 14.39 -3.46
N ARG A 321 6.87 13.39 -4.34
CA ARG A 321 6.14 13.54 -5.61
C ARG A 321 5.20 12.37 -5.84
N LEU A 322 4.17 12.59 -6.64
CA LEU A 322 3.28 11.56 -7.15
C LEU A 322 3.76 11.14 -8.54
N GLY A 323 4.10 9.86 -8.69
CA GLY A 323 4.59 9.33 -9.96
C GLY A 323 3.55 8.51 -10.69
N ALA A 324 3.68 8.44 -12.02
CA ALA A 324 3.11 7.38 -12.83
C ALA A 324 4.15 6.74 -13.73
N LEU A 325 4.08 5.42 -13.88
CA LEU A 325 4.86 4.66 -14.83
C LEU A 325 4.03 4.43 -16.10
N ARG A 326 4.49 5.01 -17.20
CA ARG A 326 3.98 4.72 -18.54
C ARG A 326 4.50 3.38 -19.01
N PHE A 327 3.60 2.44 -19.28
CA PHE A 327 3.90 1.08 -19.69
C PHE A 327 3.20 0.74 -21.03
N PRO A 328 3.89 0.11 -22.00
CA PRO A 328 5.20 -0.56 -21.93
C PRO A 328 6.43 0.32 -22.20
N GLU A 329 6.26 1.62 -22.41
CA GLU A 329 7.34 2.54 -22.82
C GLU A 329 8.40 2.77 -21.74
N ASN A 330 8.09 2.42 -20.48
CA ASN A 330 8.96 2.55 -19.33
C ASN A 330 9.43 4.00 -19.12
N ILE A 331 8.46 4.92 -19.07
CA ILE A 331 8.69 6.33 -18.77
C ILE A 331 8.03 6.66 -17.43
N LEU A 332 8.82 7.03 -16.45
CA LEU A 332 8.33 7.57 -15.18
C LEU A 332 8.05 9.05 -15.35
N SER A 333 6.82 9.48 -15.09
CA SER A 333 6.41 10.88 -15.10
C SER A 333 5.97 11.32 -13.70
N PHE A 334 6.27 12.56 -13.33
CA PHE A 334 5.81 13.17 -12.09
C PHE A 334 4.81 14.29 -12.35
N GLU A 335 4.03 14.66 -11.34
CA GLU A 335 3.06 15.75 -11.42
C GLU A 335 3.70 17.12 -11.69
N ASP A 336 5.00 17.26 -11.43
CA ASP A 336 5.79 18.47 -11.72
C ASP A 336 6.26 18.57 -13.20
N GLY A 337 5.90 17.58 -14.03
CA GLY A 337 6.27 17.51 -15.45
C GLY A 337 7.61 16.83 -15.74
N ASN A 338 8.41 16.48 -14.73
CA ASN A 338 9.65 15.77 -14.95
C ASN A 338 9.39 14.33 -15.44
N GLN A 339 10.17 13.90 -16.42
CA GLN A 339 10.10 12.54 -16.99
C GLN A 339 11.47 11.88 -17.02
N TYR A 340 11.47 10.56 -16.77
CA TYR A 340 12.67 9.75 -16.73
C TYR A 340 12.42 8.43 -17.47
N SER A 341 13.34 8.02 -18.34
CA SER A 341 13.34 6.65 -18.87
C SER A 341 13.82 5.70 -17.77
N VAL A 342 13.08 4.60 -17.55
CA VAL A 342 13.41 3.58 -16.56
C VAL A 342 13.69 2.26 -17.28
N GLN A 343 14.94 2.01 -17.65
CA GLN A 343 15.29 0.81 -18.42
C GLN A 343 15.26 -0.46 -17.56
N ARG A 344 14.73 -1.54 -18.13
CA ARG A 344 15.02 -2.92 -17.71
C ARG A 344 16.32 -3.32 -18.40
N PHE A 345 17.35 -3.74 -17.65
CA PHE A 345 18.60 -4.18 -18.30
C PHE A 345 18.41 -5.51 -19.02
#